data_AF-A0A858Q4S3-F1
#
_entry.id   AF-A0A858Q4S3-F1
#
_cell.length_a   1.000
_cell.length_b   1.000
_cell.length_c   1.000
_cell.angle_alpha   90.00
_cell.angle_beta   90.00
_cell.angle_gamma   90.00
#
_symmetry.space_group_name_H-M   'P 1'
#
loop_
_entity.id
_entity.type
_entity.pdbx_description
1 polymer ?
#
loop_
_entity_poly.entity_id
_entity_poly.type
_entity_poly.pdbx_seq_one_letter_code
_entity_poly.pdbx_strand_id
1 'polypeptide(L)'
;MWDFSLLSATRTLEKSMAFVLHRWLIYLGVGLAYIFGAIIGAGTTIGIGSLSSNPTAFAAAGAWVGMGIVGWVLYKFRNAFLTGVQARNAALLGAEALKQPIPKGKGQIEFARSRVAERFPAPQELNSVLAAMRAVLFALPGWRETPPQTQPQRWLLQAKGMLASTETLTLLGYHFAHPANDLRQSAREGLLILAAHFPKILRNRLYLFAFGWLGCLVTFPVMLVAVRSILAGLPLDPGIWPYVFAFLLAWTIKSAFLDAIALAAMLDFFLKLPAPENGAELADVLARDFPAFADICAQTAT
;
A
#
# COMPACT_ATOMS: atom_id res chain seq x y z
N MET A 1 -9.75 -18.06 12.85
CA MET A 1 -10.48 -18.26 11.58
C MET A 1 -10.57 -16.90 10.91
N TRP A 2 -10.21 -16.80 9.63
CA TRP A 2 -10.31 -15.58 8.82
C TRP A 2 -11.70 -15.46 8.20
N ASP A 3 -12.18 -14.24 8.01
CA ASP A 3 -13.57 -13.98 7.59
C ASP A 3 -13.68 -13.47 6.13
N PHE A 4 -12.58 -13.52 5.37
CA PHE A 4 -12.50 -13.08 3.96
C PHE A 4 -12.32 -14.25 2.98
N SER A 5 -12.64 -14.02 1.70
CA SER A 5 -12.48 -15.01 0.63
C SER A 5 -11.36 -14.63 -0.33
N LEU A 6 -10.21 -15.31 -0.24
CA LEU A 6 -9.10 -15.15 -1.19
C LEU A 6 -9.50 -15.57 -2.61
N LEU A 7 -10.30 -16.63 -2.75
CA LEU A 7 -10.72 -17.11 -4.08
C LEU A 7 -11.60 -16.08 -4.78
N SER A 8 -12.53 -15.46 -4.05
CA SER A 8 -13.36 -14.38 -4.60
C SER A 8 -12.50 -13.18 -5.00
N ALA A 9 -11.58 -12.78 -4.12
CA ALA A 9 -10.66 -11.68 -4.40
C ALA A 9 -9.77 -11.93 -5.63
N THR A 10 -9.26 -13.15 -5.80
CA THR A 10 -8.48 -13.53 -6.99
C THR A 10 -9.33 -13.51 -8.26
N ARG A 11 -10.59 -13.97 -8.23
CA ARG A 11 -11.50 -13.88 -9.38
C ARG A 11 -11.84 -12.44 -9.76
N THR A 12 -12.03 -11.58 -8.75
CA THR A 12 -12.18 -10.13 -8.95
C THR A 12 -10.92 -9.55 -9.60
N LEU A 13 -9.74 -9.99 -9.15
CA LEU A 13 -8.47 -9.58 -9.75
C LEU A 13 -8.33 -10.04 -11.22
N GLU A 14 -8.79 -11.25 -11.52
CA GLU A 14 -8.77 -11.81 -12.86
C GLU A 14 -9.63 -11.00 -13.84
N LYS A 15 -10.81 -10.56 -13.40
CA LYS A 15 -11.67 -9.65 -14.18
C LYS A 15 -11.02 -8.29 -14.43
N SER A 16 -10.16 -7.84 -13.50
CA SER A 16 -9.41 -6.58 -13.57
C SER A 16 -7.94 -6.75 -14.01
N MET A 17 -7.60 -7.87 -14.67
CA MET A 17 -6.21 -8.24 -15.00
C MET A 17 -5.46 -7.16 -15.78
N ALA A 18 -6.12 -6.43 -16.68
CA ALA A 18 -5.45 -5.38 -17.46
C ALA A 18 -4.97 -4.23 -16.57
N PHE A 19 -5.73 -3.88 -15.53
CA PHE A 19 -5.30 -2.93 -14.52
C PHE A 19 -4.16 -3.48 -13.64
N VAL A 20 -4.24 -4.75 -13.25
CA VAL A 20 -3.20 -5.42 -12.46
C VAL A 20 -1.88 -5.47 -13.21
N LEU A 21 -1.90 -5.75 -14.51
CA LEU A 21 -0.71 -5.73 -15.37
C LEU A 21 -0.11 -4.33 -15.47
N HIS A 22 -0.95 -3.29 -15.61
CA HIS A 22 -0.48 -1.91 -15.57
C HIS A 22 0.18 -1.56 -14.22
N ARG A 23 -0.43 -1.99 -13.12
CA ARG A 23 0.13 -1.86 -11.77
C ARG A 23 1.47 -2.60 -11.67
N TRP A 24 1.56 -3.81 -12.20
CA TRP A 24 2.81 -4.57 -12.25
C TRP A 24 3.91 -3.85 -13.03
N LEU A 25 3.63 -3.32 -14.21
CA LEU A 25 4.60 -2.53 -14.99
C LEU A 25 5.13 -1.33 -14.20
N ILE A 26 4.26 -0.66 -13.44
CA ILE A 26 4.64 0.46 -12.59
C ILE A 26 5.58 0.02 -11.45
N TYR A 27 5.19 -1.02 -10.69
CA TYR A 27 6.03 -1.50 -9.59
C TYR A 27 7.33 -2.15 -10.09
N LEU A 28 7.31 -2.77 -11.26
CA LEU A 28 8.51 -3.26 -11.93
C LEU A 28 9.43 -2.09 -12.31
N GLY A 29 8.90 -1.02 -12.88
CA GLY A 29 9.66 0.20 -13.18
C GLY A 29 10.31 0.79 -11.92
N VAL A 30 9.59 0.79 -10.78
CA VAL A 30 10.15 1.19 -9.48
C VAL A 30 11.28 0.25 -9.03
N GLY A 31 11.07 -1.06 -9.10
CA GLY A 31 12.11 -2.04 -8.73
C GLY A 31 13.36 -1.92 -9.60
N LEU A 32 13.18 -1.77 -10.91
CA LEU A 32 14.27 -1.54 -11.85
C LEU A 32 14.98 -0.21 -11.61
N ALA A 33 14.26 0.86 -11.26
CA ALA A 33 14.87 2.13 -10.91
C ALA A 33 15.83 1.98 -9.71
N TYR A 34 15.45 1.22 -8.67
CA TYR A 34 16.36 0.93 -7.55
C TYR A 34 17.58 0.12 -7.98
N ILE A 35 17.39 -0.90 -8.82
CA ILE A 35 18.49 -1.73 -9.34
C ILE A 35 19.45 -0.87 -10.18
N PHE A 36 18.94 -0.07 -11.11
CA PHE A 36 19.75 0.85 -11.91
C PHE A 36 20.43 1.90 -11.05
N GLY A 37 19.75 2.44 -10.03
CA GLY A 37 20.36 3.34 -9.06
C GLY A 37 21.57 2.70 -8.36
N ALA A 38 21.44 1.45 -7.92
CA ALA A 38 22.55 0.69 -7.35
C ALA A 38 23.70 0.50 -8.35
N ILE A 39 23.39 0.08 -9.58
CA ILE A 39 24.41 -0.18 -10.62
C ILE A 39 25.14 1.10 -11.03
N ILE A 40 24.42 2.19 -11.27
CA ILE A 40 24.99 3.49 -11.63
C ILE A 40 25.83 4.03 -10.47
N GLY A 41 25.31 3.93 -9.24
CA GLY A 41 26.03 4.33 -8.04
C GLY A 41 27.34 3.55 -7.86
N ALA A 42 27.30 2.23 -8.00
CA ALA A 42 28.50 1.37 -7.97
C ALA A 42 29.47 1.72 -9.09
N GLY A 43 28.97 1.86 -10.32
CA GLY A 43 29.79 2.15 -11.50
C GLY A 43 30.50 3.51 -11.38
N THR A 44 29.82 4.51 -10.82
CA THR A 44 30.41 5.83 -10.58
C THR A 44 31.56 5.76 -9.58
N THR A 45 31.39 5.05 -8.47
CA THR A 45 32.46 4.93 -7.46
C THR A 45 33.59 4.01 -7.91
N ILE A 46 33.33 2.99 -8.74
CA ILE A 46 34.37 2.20 -9.42
C ILE A 46 35.16 3.09 -10.39
N GLY A 47 34.47 3.93 -11.17
CA GLY A 47 35.10 4.87 -12.09
C GLY A 47 36.04 5.84 -11.38
N ILE A 48 35.58 6.46 -10.28
CA ILE A 48 36.42 7.35 -9.44
C ILE A 48 37.54 6.55 -8.76
N GLY A 49 37.23 5.35 -8.25
CA GLY A 49 38.16 4.48 -7.55
C GLY A 49 39.26 3.88 -8.43
N SER A 50 39.09 3.88 -9.75
CA SER A 50 40.09 3.38 -10.72
C SER A 50 41.45 4.11 -10.63
N LEU A 51 41.48 5.30 -10.01
CA LEU A 51 42.68 6.07 -9.71
C LEU A 51 43.42 5.60 -8.44
N SER A 52 42.89 4.59 -7.73
CA SER A 52 43.41 4.07 -6.47
C SER A 52 43.89 2.62 -6.60
N SER A 53 44.60 2.12 -5.57
CA SER A 53 45.07 0.73 -5.52
C SER A 53 43.96 -0.32 -5.43
N ASN A 54 42.73 0.08 -5.06
CA ASN A 54 41.57 -0.82 -4.94
C ASN A 54 40.33 -0.20 -5.63
N PRO A 55 40.18 -0.37 -6.95
CA PRO A 55 39.11 0.25 -7.73
C PRO A 55 37.69 -0.05 -7.25
N THR A 56 37.47 -1.20 -6.62
CA THR A 56 36.14 -1.66 -6.19
C THR A 56 35.81 -1.36 -4.72
N ALA A 57 36.74 -0.79 -3.94
CA ALA A 57 36.58 -0.61 -2.50
C ALA A 57 35.32 0.19 -2.11
N PHE A 58 34.93 1.16 -2.95
CA PHE A 58 33.77 2.03 -2.70
C PHE A 58 32.51 1.65 -3.51
N ALA A 59 32.53 0.52 -4.23
CA ALA A 59 31.42 0.10 -5.09
C ALA A 59 30.12 -0.09 -4.30
N ALA A 60 30.19 -0.79 -3.15
CA ALA A 60 29.03 -1.05 -2.31
C ALA A 60 28.44 0.23 -1.71
N ALA A 61 29.29 1.17 -1.27
CA ALA A 61 28.84 2.46 -0.76
C ALA A 61 28.16 3.30 -1.86
N GLY A 62 28.77 3.35 -3.04
CA GLY A 62 28.20 4.02 -4.22
C GLY A 62 26.82 3.48 -4.58
N ALA A 63 26.65 2.16 -4.55
CA ALA A 63 25.37 1.52 -4.83
C ALA A 63 24.27 1.86 -3.81
N TRP A 64 24.58 1.86 -2.50
CA TRP A 64 23.63 2.30 -1.47
C TRP A 64 23.25 3.77 -1.63
N VAL A 65 24.21 4.64 -1.94
CA VAL A 65 23.96 6.06 -2.22
C VAL A 65 23.06 6.21 -3.45
N GLY A 66 23.36 5.50 -4.55
CA GLY A 66 22.54 5.50 -5.76
C GLY A 66 21.10 5.03 -5.51
N MET A 67 20.92 3.95 -4.73
CA MET A 67 19.59 3.53 -4.27
C MET A 67 18.90 4.58 -3.41
N GLY A 68 19.63 5.22 -2.50
CA GLY A 68 19.12 6.28 -1.63
C GLY A 68 18.60 7.48 -2.43
N ILE A 69 19.33 7.91 -3.46
CA ILE A 69 18.91 8.98 -4.37
C ILE A 69 17.63 8.59 -5.11
N VAL A 70 17.56 7.38 -5.66
CA VAL A 70 16.33 6.88 -6.31
C VAL A 70 15.16 6.87 -5.32
N GLY A 71 15.38 6.40 -4.09
CA GLY A 71 14.37 6.42 -3.03
C GLY A 71 13.89 7.82 -2.70
N TRP A 72 14.79 8.80 -2.61
CA TRP A 72 14.46 10.20 -2.40
C TRP A 72 13.62 10.79 -3.53
N VAL A 73 14.00 10.51 -4.80
CA VAL A 73 13.23 10.93 -5.98
C VAL A 73 11.82 10.32 -5.94
N LEU A 74 11.73 9.01 -5.73
CA LEU A 74 10.44 8.31 -5.66
C LEU A 74 9.56 8.79 -4.51
N TYR A 75 10.15 9.14 -3.36
CA TYR A 75 9.42 9.72 -2.24
C TYR A 75 8.76 11.04 -2.63
N LYS A 76 9.46 11.91 -3.38
CA LYS A 76 8.90 13.19 -3.87
C LYS A 76 7.75 12.98 -4.87
N PHE A 77 7.83 11.95 -5.72
CA PHE A 77 6.79 11.63 -6.70
C PHE A 77 5.67 10.72 -6.17
N ARG A 78 5.79 10.20 -4.94
CA ARG A 78 4.86 9.23 -4.33
C ARG A 78 3.40 9.68 -4.41
N ASN A 79 3.13 10.93 -4.03
CA ASN A 79 1.77 11.44 -3.95
C ASN A 79 1.12 11.58 -5.33
N ALA A 80 1.90 11.92 -6.37
CA ALA A 80 1.39 12.04 -7.72
C ALA A 80 1.15 10.67 -8.37
N PHE A 81 2.06 9.71 -8.13
CA PHE A 81 2.09 8.47 -8.91
C PHE A 81 1.54 7.26 -8.15
N LEU A 82 2.12 6.92 -6.99
CA LEU A 82 1.79 5.69 -6.26
C LEU A 82 0.41 5.79 -5.59
N THR A 83 0.10 6.92 -4.97
CA THR A 83 -1.24 7.17 -4.43
C THR A 83 -2.29 7.15 -5.54
N GLY A 84 -1.97 7.70 -6.72
CA GLY A 84 -2.86 7.68 -7.88
C GLY A 84 -3.13 6.26 -8.41
N VAL A 85 -2.13 5.37 -8.42
CA VAL A 85 -2.34 3.94 -8.79
C VAL A 85 -3.23 3.24 -7.77
N GLN A 86 -2.98 3.46 -6.48
CA GLN A 86 -3.75 2.81 -5.42
C GLN A 86 -5.20 3.33 -5.38
N ALA A 87 -5.42 4.62 -5.61
CA ALA A 87 -6.75 5.20 -5.71
C ALA A 87 -7.53 4.64 -6.91
N ARG A 88 -6.88 4.49 -8.07
CA ARG A 88 -7.49 3.86 -9.26
C ARG A 88 -7.84 2.39 -9.00
N ASN A 89 -7.00 1.66 -8.27
CA ASN A 89 -7.31 0.29 -7.88
C ASN A 89 -8.55 0.24 -6.96
N ALA A 90 -8.60 1.13 -5.96
CA ALA A 90 -9.73 1.24 -5.05
C ALA A 90 -11.03 1.61 -5.78
N ALA A 91 -10.95 2.51 -6.78
CA ALA A 91 -12.08 2.89 -7.62
C ALA A 91 -12.62 1.71 -8.44
N LEU A 92 -11.73 0.91 -9.01
CA LEU A 92 -12.11 -0.28 -9.77
C LEU A 92 -12.79 -1.33 -8.89
N LEU A 93 -12.23 -1.58 -7.70
CA LEU A 93 -12.80 -2.52 -6.73
C LEU A 93 -14.16 -2.05 -6.20
N GLY A 94 -14.33 -0.75 -5.94
CA GLY A 94 -15.62 -0.17 -5.55
C GLY A 94 -16.68 -0.30 -6.66
N ALA A 95 -16.30 -0.04 -7.92
CA ALA A 95 -17.20 -0.24 -9.06
C ALA A 95 -17.60 -1.72 -9.23
N GLU A 96 -16.68 -2.64 -8.98
CA GLU A 96 -16.96 -4.08 -9.05
C GLU A 96 -17.87 -4.55 -7.91
N ALA A 97 -17.70 -3.99 -6.71
CA ALA A 97 -18.61 -4.22 -5.58
C ALA A 97 -20.05 -3.80 -5.91
N LEU A 98 -20.21 -2.72 -6.68
CA LEU A 98 -21.50 -2.24 -7.20
C LEU A 98 -22.01 -3.03 -8.42
N LYS A 99 -21.31 -4.08 -8.86
CA LYS A 99 -21.60 -4.87 -10.07
C LYS A 99 -21.75 -4.01 -11.33
N GLN A 100 -21.06 -2.87 -11.39
CA GLN A 100 -21.12 -1.99 -12.56
C GLN A 100 -20.40 -2.62 -13.75
N PRO A 101 -20.82 -2.30 -15.00
CA PRO A 101 -20.11 -2.76 -16.18
C PRO A 101 -18.74 -2.10 -16.25
N ILE A 102 -17.69 -2.87 -16.01
CA ILE A 102 -16.30 -2.43 -16.14
C ILE A 102 -15.82 -2.76 -17.56
N PRO A 103 -15.32 -1.77 -18.34
CA PRO A 103 -14.74 -2.02 -19.66
C PRO A 103 -13.64 -3.07 -19.57
N LYS A 104 -13.43 -3.90 -20.61
CA LYS A 104 -12.32 -4.87 -20.61
C LYS A 104 -11.03 -4.26 -21.18
N GLY A 105 -9.89 -4.83 -20.80
CA GLY A 105 -8.60 -4.45 -21.37
C GLY A 105 -8.13 -3.05 -20.97
N LYS A 106 -7.53 -2.32 -21.91
CA LYS A 106 -6.95 -0.98 -21.66
C LYS A 106 -8.01 0.05 -21.18
N GLY A 107 -9.27 -0.14 -21.53
CA GLY A 107 -10.38 0.71 -21.06
C GLY A 107 -10.57 0.72 -19.54
N GLN A 108 -10.10 -0.30 -18.82
CA GLN A 108 -10.12 -0.35 -17.34
C GLN A 108 -9.30 0.77 -16.71
N ILE A 109 -8.16 1.08 -17.34
CA ILE A 109 -7.22 2.06 -16.81
C ILE A 109 -7.82 3.46 -16.94
N GLU A 110 -8.42 3.75 -18.10
CA GLU A 110 -9.04 5.05 -18.35
C GLU A 110 -10.32 5.22 -17.51
N PHE A 111 -11.15 4.17 -17.40
CA PHE A 111 -12.31 4.17 -16.51
C PHE A 111 -11.92 4.45 -15.05
N ALA A 112 -10.91 3.77 -14.53
CA ALA A 112 -10.46 4.00 -13.15
C ALA A 112 -9.87 5.41 -12.99
N ARG A 113 -9.16 5.92 -14.00
CA ARG A 113 -8.60 7.26 -14.02
C ARG A 113 -9.69 8.33 -14.01
N SER A 114 -10.70 8.19 -14.87
CA SER A 114 -11.81 9.15 -14.96
C SER A 114 -12.59 9.21 -13.66
N ARG A 115 -12.89 8.06 -13.04
CA ARG A 115 -13.58 7.98 -11.74
C ARG A 115 -12.84 8.72 -10.63
N VAL A 116 -11.52 8.55 -10.56
CA VAL A 116 -10.69 9.25 -9.57
C VAL A 116 -10.66 10.75 -9.87
N ALA A 117 -10.56 11.15 -11.14
CA ALA A 117 -10.53 12.55 -11.55
C ALA A 117 -11.88 13.27 -11.32
N GLU A 118 -12.99 12.60 -11.59
CA GLU A 118 -14.36 13.07 -11.35
C GLU A 118 -14.62 13.30 -9.86
N ARG A 119 -14.14 12.37 -9.01
CA ARG A 119 -14.41 12.43 -7.56
C ARG A 119 -13.40 13.30 -6.80
N PHE A 120 -12.19 13.46 -7.34
CA PHE A 120 -11.11 14.23 -6.72
C PHE A 120 -10.47 15.20 -7.73
N PRO A 121 -11.20 16.27 -8.14
CA PRO A 121 -10.65 17.29 -9.04
C PRO A 121 -9.46 18.04 -8.40
N ALA A 122 -9.45 18.16 -7.07
CA ALA A 122 -8.34 18.72 -6.30
C ALA A 122 -7.61 17.59 -5.51
N PRO A 123 -6.38 17.18 -5.93
CA PRO A 123 -5.62 16.13 -5.23
C PRO A 123 -5.28 16.45 -3.77
N GLN A 124 -5.28 17.74 -3.40
CA GLN A 124 -4.97 18.21 -2.05
C GLN A 124 -5.99 17.68 -1.02
N GLU A 125 -7.27 17.70 -1.37
CA GLU A 125 -8.37 17.29 -0.48
C GLU A 125 -8.29 15.80 -0.18
N LEU A 126 -8.11 14.97 -1.23
CA LEU A 126 -7.91 13.53 -1.07
C LEU A 126 -6.75 13.24 -0.12
N ASN A 127 -5.60 13.90 -0.30
CA ASN A 127 -4.44 13.67 0.54
C ASN A 127 -4.67 14.08 2.00
N SER A 128 -5.36 15.20 2.26
CA SER A 128 -5.69 15.64 3.62
C SER A 128 -6.58 14.64 4.35
N VAL A 129 -7.64 14.15 3.70
CA VAL A 129 -8.56 13.18 4.31
C VAL A 129 -7.90 11.83 4.50
N LEU A 130 -7.10 11.34 3.53
CA LEU A 130 -6.34 10.10 3.69
C LEU A 130 -5.28 10.21 4.80
N ALA A 131 -4.67 11.38 5.00
CA ALA A 131 -3.74 11.62 6.10
C ALA A 131 -4.47 11.59 7.45
N ALA A 132 -5.63 12.24 7.55
CA ALA A 132 -6.47 12.23 8.73
C ALA A 132 -6.95 10.80 9.08
N MET A 133 -7.48 10.05 8.11
CA MET A 133 -7.82 8.63 8.29
C MET A 133 -6.63 7.83 8.82
N ARG A 134 -5.45 8.02 8.21
CA ARG A 134 -4.24 7.29 8.60
C ARG A 134 -3.83 7.62 10.03
N ALA A 135 -3.94 8.88 10.45
CA ALA A 135 -3.66 9.30 11.82
C ALA A 135 -4.60 8.64 12.83
N VAL A 136 -5.91 8.65 12.55
CA VAL A 136 -6.92 7.97 13.40
C VAL A 136 -6.61 6.48 13.48
N LEU A 137 -6.41 5.81 12.34
CA LEU A 137 -6.12 4.37 12.27
C LEU A 137 -4.84 3.98 13.02
N PHE A 138 -3.80 4.82 12.95
CA PHE A 138 -2.55 4.57 13.65
C PHE A 138 -2.70 4.66 15.17
N ALA A 139 -3.54 5.59 15.65
CA ALA A 139 -3.76 5.81 17.08
C ALA A 139 -4.83 4.87 17.68
N LEU A 140 -5.74 4.35 16.85
CA LEU A 140 -6.87 3.51 17.27
C LEU A 140 -6.52 2.29 18.13
N PRO A 141 -5.44 1.51 17.86
CA PRO A 141 -5.08 0.38 18.73
C PRO A 141 -4.76 0.79 20.17
N GLY A 142 -4.27 2.01 20.39
CA GLY A 142 -3.98 2.54 21.73
C GLY A 142 -5.19 3.16 22.44
N TRP A 143 -6.34 3.25 21.78
CA TRP A 143 -7.49 4.03 22.27
C TRP A 143 -8.10 3.48 23.57
N ARG A 144 -8.30 2.17 23.62
CA ARG A 144 -8.91 1.46 24.76
C ARG A 144 -7.92 0.57 25.51
N GLU A 145 -6.65 0.58 25.08
CA GLU A 145 -5.59 -0.16 25.74
C GLU A 145 -4.95 0.72 26.81
N THR A 146 -4.45 0.09 27.89
CA THR A 146 -3.71 0.82 28.92
C THR A 146 -2.42 1.42 28.34
N PRO A 147 -2.00 2.61 28.79
CA PRO A 147 -0.77 3.21 28.32
C PRO A 147 0.41 2.24 28.48
N PRO A 148 1.26 2.09 27.45
CA PRO A 148 2.32 1.09 27.47
C PRO A 148 3.41 1.47 28.48
N GLN A 149 3.60 0.61 29.48
CA GLN A 149 4.59 0.79 30.55
C GLN A 149 5.99 0.33 30.10
N THR A 150 6.06 -0.61 29.16
CA THR A 150 7.33 -1.18 28.68
C THR A 150 7.56 -0.89 27.21
N GLN A 151 8.84 -0.92 26.79
CA GLN A 151 9.20 -0.74 25.37
C GLN A 151 8.55 -1.78 24.43
N PRO A 152 8.49 -3.09 24.77
CA PRO A 152 7.82 -4.07 23.93
C PRO A 152 6.33 -3.76 23.70
N GLN A 153 5.63 -3.25 24.72
CA GLN A 153 4.23 -2.83 24.58
C GLN A 153 4.09 -1.65 23.61
N ARG A 154 5.00 -0.67 23.67
CA ARG A 154 5.03 0.46 22.72
C ARG A 154 5.22 -0.02 21.29
N TRP A 155 6.17 -0.93 21.05
CA TRP A 155 6.41 -1.49 19.72
C TRP A 155 5.22 -2.29 19.21
N LEU A 156 4.55 -3.06 20.07
CA LEU A 156 3.34 -3.78 19.69
C LEU A 156 2.21 -2.83 19.27
N LEU A 157 1.97 -1.77 20.04
CA LEU A 157 0.97 -0.75 19.69
C LEU A 157 1.32 -0.03 18.38
N GLN A 158 2.59 0.33 18.17
CA GLN A 158 3.05 0.90 16.91
C GLN A 158 2.85 -0.06 15.74
N ALA A 159 3.16 -1.35 15.90
CA ALA A 159 2.97 -2.36 14.87
C ALA A 159 1.48 -2.53 14.52
N LYS A 160 0.60 -2.59 15.52
CA LYS A 160 -0.86 -2.60 15.31
C LYS A 160 -1.32 -1.34 14.58
N GLY A 161 -0.79 -0.16 14.94
CA GLY A 161 -1.10 1.12 14.30
C GLY A 161 -0.63 1.18 12.85
N MET A 162 0.60 0.74 12.56
CA MET A 162 1.12 0.62 11.20
C MET A 162 0.26 -0.31 10.35
N LEU A 163 -0.15 -1.45 10.90
CA LEU A 163 -1.01 -2.41 10.21
C LEU A 163 -2.40 -1.82 9.94
N ALA A 164 -3.04 -1.22 10.95
CA ALA A 164 -4.33 -0.55 10.82
C ALA A 164 -4.30 0.58 9.78
N SER A 165 -3.19 1.33 9.71
CA SER A 165 -3.00 2.43 8.76
C SER A 165 -3.14 2.01 7.28
N THR A 166 -2.91 0.73 6.98
CA THR A 166 -3.08 0.17 5.62
C THR A 166 -4.55 0.09 5.19
N GLU A 167 -5.50 0.14 6.13
CA GLU A 167 -6.94 0.17 5.85
C GLU A 167 -7.42 1.44 5.17
N THR A 168 -6.59 2.48 5.14
CA THR A 168 -6.90 3.72 4.42
C THR A 168 -7.32 3.45 2.97
N LEU A 169 -6.74 2.45 2.31
CA LEU A 169 -7.13 2.06 0.95
C LEU A 169 -8.46 1.32 0.88
N THR A 170 -8.79 0.52 1.89
CA THR A 170 -10.08 -0.14 2.01
C THR A 170 -11.19 0.90 2.20
N LEU A 171 -10.95 1.91 3.05
CA LEU A 171 -11.87 3.04 3.25
C LEU A 171 -12.07 3.85 1.96
N LEU A 172 -11.01 4.04 1.18
CA LEU A 172 -11.12 4.67 -0.14
C LEU A 172 -11.96 3.80 -1.11
N GLY A 173 -11.78 2.48 -1.10
CA GLY A 173 -12.62 1.57 -1.87
C GLY A 173 -14.09 1.60 -1.42
N TYR A 174 -14.32 1.72 -0.11
CA TYR A 174 -15.65 1.88 0.48
C TYR A 174 -16.36 3.14 -0.03
N HIS A 175 -15.63 4.27 -0.11
CA HIS A 175 -16.15 5.50 -0.70
C HIS A 175 -16.59 5.30 -2.15
N PHE A 176 -15.79 4.63 -2.97
CA PHE A 176 -16.16 4.34 -4.37
C PHE A 176 -17.34 3.35 -4.49
N ALA A 177 -17.56 2.51 -3.48
CA ALA A 177 -18.74 1.66 -3.39
C ALA A 177 -20.01 2.41 -2.93
N HIS A 178 -19.89 3.67 -2.48
CA HIS A 178 -21.01 4.51 -2.01
C HIS A 178 -21.01 5.86 -2.75
N PRO A 179 -21.42 5.89 -4.03
CA PRO A 179 -21.26 7.06 -4.90
C PRO A 179 -22.07 8.29 -4.44
N ALA A 180 -23.09 8.10 -3.61
CA ALA A 180 -23.90 9.17 -3.06
C ALA A 180 -23.20 9.98 -1.94
N ASN A 181 -22.16 9.41 -1.32
CA ASN A 181 -21.55 9.99 -0.11
C ASN A 181 -20.29 10.75 -0.49
N ASP A 182 -20.12 11.96 0.03
CA ASP A 182 -18.88 12.71 -0.14
C ASP A 182 -17.71 12.06 0.59
N LEU A 183 -16.48 12.38 0.20
CA LEU A 183 -15.28 11.72 0.69
C LEU A 183 -15.21 11.71 2.22
N ARG A 184 -15.50 12.85 2.85
CA ARG A 184 -15.48 13.00 4.31
C ARG A 184 -16.60 12.23 4.98
N GLN A 185 -17.77 12.17 4.35
CA GLN A 185 -18.89 11.38 4.87
C GLN A 185 -18.56 9.88 4.84
N SER A 186 -18.08 9.36 3.71
CA SER A 186 -17.61 7.98 3.61
C SER A 186 -16.45 7.69 4.56
N ALA A 187 -15.57 8.67 4.79
CA ALA A 187 -14.49 8.56 5.75
C ALA A 187 -14.99 8.41 7.18
N ARG A 188 -15.95 9.25 7.58
CA ARG A 188 -16.58 9.21 8.90
C ARG A 188 -17.26 7.86 9.12
N GLU A 189 -18.14 7.46 8.21
CA GLU A 189 -18.89 6.20 8.29
C GLU A 189 -17.96 4.99 8.31
N GLY A 190 -16.97 4.96 7.41
CA GLY A 190 -15.99 3.88 7.37
C GLY A 190 -15.12 3.81 8.63
N LEU A 191 -14.69 4.94 9.19
CA LEU A 191 -13.95 4.96 10.45
C LEU A 191 -14.81 4.51 11.65
N LEU A 192 -16.11 4.80 11.65
CA LEU A 192 -17.05 4.32 12.67
C LEU A 192 -17.23 2.80 12.61
N ILE A 193 -17.47 2.25 11.42
CA ILE A 193 -17.51 0.79 11.21
C ILE A 193 -16.20 0.16 11.66
N LEU A 194 -15.08 0.79 11.32
CA LEU A 194 -13.76 0.28 11.64
C LEU A 194 -13.50 0.29 13.15
N ALA A 195 -13.83 1.38 13.84
CA ALA A 195 -13.69 1.49 15.29
C ALA A 195 -14.58 0.48 16.02
N ALA A 196 -15.81 0.25 15.54
CA ALA A 196 -16.74 -0.71 16.12
C ALA A 196 -16.26 -2.16 15.98
N HIS A 197 -15.69 -2.51 14.83
CA HIS A 197 -15.24 -3.88 14.51
C HIS A 197 -13.71 -4.04 14.51
N PHE A 198 -13.00 -3.16 15.22
CA PHE A 198 -11.55 -3.02 15.11
C PHE A 198 -10.77 -4.34 15.30
N PRO A 199 -11.03 -5.16 16.33
CA PRO A 199 -10.28 -6.42 16.53
C PRO A 199 -10.45 -7.40 15.36
N LYS A 200 -11.65 -7.48 14.78
CA LYS A 200 -11.94 -8.37 13.64
C LYS A 200 -11.22 -7.89 12.38
N ILE A 201 -11.28 -6.59 12.10
CA ILE A 201 -10.60 -5.96 10.97
C ILE A 201 -9.09 -6.15 11.07
N LEU A 202 -8.50 -5.83 12.22
CA LEU A 202 -7.05 -5.92 12.43
C LEU A 202 -6.54 -7.36 12.27
N ARG A 203 -7.30 -8.34 12.78
CA ARG A 203 -6.98 -9.76 12.63
C ARG A 203 -6.99 -10.19 11.17
N ASN A 204 -8.03 -9.85 10.41
CA ASN A 204 -8.12 -10.19 8.99
C ASN A 204 -7.02 -9.50 8.18
N ARG A 205 -6.72 -8.23 8.49
CA ARG A 205 -5.59 -7.51 7.88
C ARG A 205 -4.25 -8.16 8.19
N LEU A 206 -4.03 -8.65 9.41
CA LEU A 206 -2.82 -9.36 9.78
C LEU A 206 -2.62 -10.62 8.93
N TYR A 207 -3.67 -11.42 8.74
CA TYR A 207 -3.61 -12.60 7.87
C TYR A 207 -3.29 -12.24 6.41
N LEU A 208 -3.91 -11.18 5.88
CA LEU A 208 -3.63 -10.71 4.52
C LEU A 208 -2.22 -10.14 4.37
N PHE A 209 -1.72 -9.45 5.39
CA PHE A 209 -0.34 -8.98 5.44
C PHE A 209 0.64 -10.15 5.45
N ALA A 210 0.39 -11.17 6.28
CA ALA A 210 1.18 -12.39 6.32
C ALA A 210 1.13 -13.14 4.97
N PHE A 211 -0.03 -13.22 4.32
CA PHE A 211 -0.18 -13.79 2.98
C PHE A 211 0.70 -13.09 1.93
N GLY A 212 0.69 -11.75 1.90
CA GLY A 212 1.52 -10.99 0.97
C GLY A 212 3.02 -11.21 1.19
N TRP A 213 3.45 -11.25 2.46
CA TRP A 213 4.84 -11.50 2.81
C TRP A 213 5.29 -12.95 2.58
N LEU A 214 4.41 -13.91 2.84
CA LEU A 214 4.66 -15.32 2.51
C LEU A 214 4.85 -15.50 1.00
N GLY A 215 4.00 -14.87 0.18
CA GLY A 215 4.17 -14.91 -1.26
C GLY A 215 5.46 -14.22 -1.73
N CYS A 216 5.87 -13.13 -1.08
CA CYS A 216 7.19 -12.51 -1.32
C CYS A 216 8.34 -13.47 -0.97
N LEU A 217 8.25 -14.15 0.18
CA LEU A 217 9.24 -15.12 0.64
C LEU A 217 9.36 -16.31 -0.32
N VAL A 218 8.24 -16.81 -0.86
CA VAL A 218 8.21 -17.88 -1.87
C VAL A 218 8.76 -17.42 -3.21
N THR A 219 8.50 -16.18 -3.60
CA THR A 219 8.97 -15.62 -4.88
C THR A 219 10.46 -15.29 -4.85
N PHE A 220 11.01 -14.99 -3.67
CA PHE A 220 12.40 -14.59 -3.50
C PHE A 220 13.43 -15.59 -4.03
N PRO A 221 13.39 -16.91 -3.71
CA PRO A 221 14.30 -17.90 -4.28
C PRO A 221 14.25 -17.96 -5.80
N VAL A 222 13.06 -17.83 -6.40
CA VAL A 222 12.88 -17.84 -7.85
C VAL A 222 13.59 -16.64 -8.48
N MET A 223 13.40 -15.45 -7.91
CA MET A 223 14.08 -14.23 -8.36
C MET A 223 15.60 -14.30 -8.10
N LEU A 224 16.03 -14.94 -7.02
CA LEU A 224 17.44 -15.10 -6.69
C LEU A 224 18.15 -16.00 -7.70
N VAL A 225 17.54 -17.10 -8.11
CA VAL A 225 18.04 -17.94 -9.21
C VAL A 225 18.15 -17.10 -10.48
N ALA A 226 17.10 -16.39 -10.87
CA ALA A 226 17.09 -15.58 -12.09
C ALA A 226 18.20 -14.50 -12.08
N VAL A 227 18.36 -13.76 -10.98
CA VAL A 227 19.40 -12.74 -10.84
C VAL A 227 20.80 -13.37 -10.88
N ARG A 228 21.02 -14.49 -10.19
CA ARG A 228 22.32 -15.18 -10.20
C ARG A 228 22.66 -15.73 -11.58
N SER A 229 21.69 -16.25 -12.32
CA SER A 229 21.90 -16.71 -13.69
C SER A 229 22.37 -15.59 -14.61
N ILE A 230 21.84 -14.38 -14.45
CA ILE A 230 22.28 -13.20 -15.21
C ILE A 230 23.70 -12.79 -14.79
N LEU A 231 23.97 -12.74 -13.48
CA LEU A 231 25.27 -12.30 -12.95
C LEU A 231 26.39 -13.31 -13.17
N ALA A 232 26.10 -14.61 -13.35
CA ALA A 232 27.10 -15.64 -13.60
C ALA A 232 27.92 -15.40 -14.88
N GLY A 233 27.39 -14.62 -15.83
CA GLY A 233 28.11 -14.23 -17.05
C GLY A 233 29.05 -13.03 -16.87
N LEU A 234 29.07 -12.40 -15.69
CA LEU A 234 29.84 -11.18 -15.45
C LEU A 234 31.08 -11.48 -14.58
N PRO A 235 32.27 -10.98 -14.96
CA PRO A 235 33.52 -11.18 -14.20
C PRO A 235 33.60 -10.22 -13.01
N LEU A 236 32.62 -10.27 -12.12
CA LEU A 236 32.51 -9.43 -10.93
C LEU A 236 32.01 -10.24 -9.75
N ASP A 237 32.60 -10.03 -8.57
CA ASP A 237 32.09 -10.58 -7.32
C ASP A 237 30.91 -9.71 -6.85
N PRO A 238 29.66 -10.19 -6.95
CA PRO A 238 28.51 -9.37 -6.65
C PRO A 238 28.21 -9.30 -5.14
N GLY A 239 28.94 -10.04 -4.29
CA GLY A 239 28.74 -10.03 -2.85
C GLY A 239 27.27 -10.20 -2.42
N ILE A 240 26.72 -9.22 -1.69
CA ILE A 240 25.33 -9.22 -1.21
C ILE A 240 24.29 -8.80 -2.27
N TRP A 241 24.71 -8.18 -3.38
CA TRP A 241 23.81 -7.57 -4.36
C TRP A 241 22.81 -8.51 -5.04
N PRO A 242 23.13 -9.80 -5.34
CA PRO A 242 22.15 -10.71 -5.92
C PRO A 242 20.93 -10.89 -5.00
N TYR A 243 21.15 -10.89 -3.68
CA TYR A 243 20.09 -10.99 -2.69
C TYR A 243 19.26 -9.70 -2.62
N VAL A 244 19.90 -8.53 -2.66
CA VAL A 244 19.20 -7.23 -2.68
C VAL A 244 18.32 -7.11 -3.91
N PHE A 245 18.84 -7.41 -5.11
CA PHE A 245 18.08 -7.34 -6.36
C PHE A 245 16.95 -8.36 -6.42
N ALA A 246 17.20 -9.60 -5.97
CA ALA A 246 16.16 -10.61 -5.89
C ALA A 246 15.03 -10.21 -4.94
N PHE A 247 15.37 -9.61 -3.80
CA PHE A 247 14.40 -9.09 -2.84
C PHE A 247 13.57 -7.96 -3.44
N LEU A 248 14.20 -6.99 -4.12
CA LEU A 248 13.49 -5.92 -4.80
C LEU A 248 12.50 -6.46 -5.83
N LEU A 249 12.91 -7.42 -6.66
CA LEU A 249 12.03 -8.04 -7.67
C LEU A 249 10.87 -8.83 -7.02
N ALA A 250 11.14 -9.62 -5.99
CA ALA A 250 10.10 -10.32 -5.23
C ALA A 250 9.11 -9.34 -4.58
N TRP A 251 9.63 -8.23 -4.03
CA TRP A 251 8.81 -7.15 -3.48
C TRP A 251 7.91 -6.50 -4.55
N THR A 252 8.38 -6.35 -5.80
CA THR A 252 7.54 -5.83 -6.88
C THR A 252 6.34 -6.75 -7.16
N ILE A 253 6.54 -8.06 -7.16
CA ILE A 253 5.48 -9.05 -7.36
C ILE A 253 4.47 -9.00 -6.22
N LYS A 254 4.95 -8.97 -4.96
CA LYS A 254 4.08 -8.75 -3.79
C LYS A 254 3.25 -7.47 -3.94
N SER A 255 3.90 -6.35 -4.25
CA SER A 255 3.26 -5.03 -4.30
C SER A 255 2.29 -4.89 -5.48
N ALA A 256 2.55 -5.59 -6.58
CA ALA A 256 1.71 -5.54 -7.77
C ALA A 256 0.45 -6.40 -7.64
N PHE A 257 0.63 -7.67 -7.24
CA PHE A 257 -0.42 -8.68 -7.27
C PHE A 257 -1.00 -8.96 -5.88
N LEU A 258 -0.17 -9.39 -4.94
CA LEU A 258 -0.64 -9.88 -3.64
C LEU A 258 -1.31 -8.79 -2.82
N ASP A 259 -0.75 -7.57 -2.82
CA ASP A 259 -1.33 -6.43 -2.13
C ASP A 259 -2.65 -5.97 -2.79
N ALA A 260 -2.84 -6.22 -4.09
CA ALA A 260 -4.09 -5.93 -4.79
C ALA A 260 -5.17 -6.96 -4.43
N ILE A 261 -4.82 -8.26 -4.38
CA ILE A 261 -5.70 -9.34 -3.90
C ILE A 261 -6.12 -9.09 -2.45
N ALA A 262 -5.16 -8.72 -1.60
CA ALA A 262 -5.42 -8.39 -0.21
C ALA A 262 -6.40 -7.22 -0.08
N LEU A 263 -6.23 -6.16 -0.89
CA LEU A 263 -7.18 -5.03 -0.88
C LEU A 263 -8.58 -5.45 -1.32
N ALA A 264 -8.70 -6.27 -2.37
CA ALA A 264 -9.99 -6.78 -2.85
C ALA A 264 -10.68 -7.64 -1.78
N ALA A 265 -9.95 -8.56 -1.14
CA ALA A 265 -10.45 -9.41 -0.07
C ALA A 265 -10.91 -8.58 1.14
N MET A 266 -10.12 -7.55 1.50
CA MET A 266 -10.43 -6.69 2.64
C MET A 266 -11.65 -5.81 2.37
N LEU A 267 -11.78 -5.27 1.16
CA LEU A 267 -12.95 -4.46 0.78
C LEU A 267 -14.24 -5.30 0.79
N ASP A 268 -14.21 -6.50 0.21
CA ASP A 268 -15.36 -7.42 0.23
C ASP A 268 -15.77 -7.80 1.66
N PHE A 269 -14.81 -8.04 2.56
CA PHE A 269 -15.09 -8.25 3.98
C PHE A 269 -15.67 -7.00 4.65
N PHE A 270 -15.06 -5.83 4.41
CA PHE A 270 -15.44 -4.58 5.04
C PHE A 270 -16.86 -4.14 4.68
N LEU A 271 -17.26 -4.30 3.41
CA LEU A 271 -18.62 -3.98 2.95
C LEU A 271 -19.72 -4.84 3.56
N LYS A 272 -19.37 -6.01 4.14
CA LYS A 272 -20.31 -6.90 4.83
C LYS A 272 -20.46 -6.58 6.31
N LEU A 273 -19.64 -5.67 6.86
CA LEU A 273 -19.73 -5.31 8.26
C LEU A 273 -20.96 -4.41 8.49
N PRO A 274 -21.77 -4.70 9.51
CA PRO A 274 -22.91 -3.88 9.84
C PRO A 274 -22.45 -2.53 10.41
N ALA A 275 -23.25 -1.49 10.13
CA ALA A 275 -23.11 -0.21 10.81
C ALA A 275 -23.20 -0.38 12.33
N PRO A 276 -22.46 0.42 13.12
CA PRO A 276 -22.53 0.34 14.58
C PRO A 276 -23.92 0.73 15.10
N GLU A 277 -24.47 -0.06 16.01
CA GLU A 277 -25.77 0.21 16.67
C GLU A 277 -25.75 1.58 17.41
N ASN A 278 -24.65 1.90 18.09
CA ASN A 278 -24.45 3.19 18.78
C ASN A 278 -23.58 4.15 17.96
N GLY A 279 -23.85 4.30 16.65
CA GLY A 279 -23.00 5.08 15.75
C GLY A 279 -22.85 6.56 16.13
N ALA A 280 -23.90 7.19 16.64
CA ALA A 280 -23.87 8.60 17.06
C ALA A 280 -22.97 8.80 18.30
N GLU A 281 -23.20 8.01 19.35
CA GLU A 281 -22.36 8.03 20.55
C GLU A 281 -20.89 7.72 20.21
N LEU A 282 -20.65 6.72 19.37
CA LEU A 282 -19.30 6.36 18.94
C LEU A 282 -18.62 7.51 18.18
N ALA A 283 -19.37 8.25 17.35
CA ALA A 283 -18.85 9.41 16.64
C ALA A 283 -18.45 10.54 17.60
N ASP A 284 -19.25 10.81 18.63
CA ASP A 284 -18.95 11.83 19.63
C ASP A 284 -17.69 11.47 20.42
N VAL A 285 -17.57 10.22 20.86
CA VAL A 285 -16.37 9.75 21.58
C VAL A 285 -15.14 9.82 20.67
N LEU A 286 -15.24 9.38 19.41
CA LEU A 286 -14.12 9.47 18.47
C LEU A 286 -13.73 10.91 18.14
N ALA A 287 -14.69 11.82 17.99
CA ALA A 287 -14.41 13.24 17.73
C ALA A 287 -13.73 13.92 18.92
N ARG A 288 -14.13 13.54 20.14
CA ARG A 288 -13.48 14.03 21.36
C ARG A 288 -12.04 13.53 21.49
N ASP A 289 -11.81 12.25 21.22
CA ASP A 289 -10.54 11.59 21.53
C ASP A 289 -9.53 11.69 20.37
N PHE A 290 -9.99 11.94 19.13
CA PHE A 290 -9.14 12.05 17.95
C PHE A 290 -9.39 13.37 17.18
N PRO A 291 -8.49 14.36 17.29
CA PRO A 291 -8.62 15.63 16.55
C PRO A 291 -8.76 15.44 15.04
N ALA A 292 -8.00 14.50 14.47
CA ALA A 292 -8.08 14.17 13.05
C ALA A 292 -9.45 13.61 12.63
N PHE A 293 -10.19 12.96 13.53
CA PHE A 293 -11.56 12.52 13.27
C PHE A 293 -12.54 13.70 13.36
N ALA A 294 -12.36 14.58 14.35
CA ALA A 294 -13.15 15.81 14.46
C ALA A 294 -13.04 16.68 13.19
N ASP A 295 -11.84 16.82 12.63
CA ASP A 295 -11.61 17.55 11.37
C ASP A 295 -12.34 16.93 10.16
N ILE A 296 -12.49 15.60 10.14
CA ILE A 296 -13.28 14.90 9.12
C ILE A 296 -14.76 15.24 9.29
N CYS A 297 -15.27 15.28 10.53
CA CYS A 297 -16.66 15.57 10.83
C CYS A 297 -17.06 17.04 10.62
N ALA A 298 -16.21 18.00 10.99
CA ALA A 298 -16.53 19.43 11.00
C ALA A 298 -16.93 20.03 9.64
N GLN A 299 -16.53 19.39 8.54
CA GLN A 299 -16.80 19.86 7.16
C GLN A 299 -17.87 19.04 6.44
N THR A 300 -18.58 18.16 7.14
CA THR A 300 -19.72 17.40 6.58
C THR A 300 -21.07 18.08 6.79
N ALA A 301 -21.10 19.28 7.39
CA ALA A 301 -22.30 20.00 7.83
C ALA A 301 -22.75 21.15 6.89
N THR A 302 -22.24 21.19 5.66
CA THR A 302 -22.63 22.14 4.60
C THR A 302 -23.16 21.39 3.41
#